data_AF-A0A0X1KJZ6-F1
#
_entry.id   AF-A0A0X1KJZ6-F1
#
_cell.length_a   1.000
_cell.length_b   1.000
_cell.length_c   1.000
_cell.angle_alpha   90.00
_cell.angle_beta   90.00
_cell.angle_gamma   90.00
#
_symmetry.space_group_name_H-M   'P 1'
#
loop_
_entity.id
_entity.type
_entity.pdbx_description
1 polymer ?
#
loop_
_entity_poly.entity_id
_entity_poly.type
_entity_poly.pdbx_seq_one_letter_code
_entity_poly.pdbx_strand_id
1 'polypeptide(L)' 'MGVITTSVDDEVEKKFRELVQKKYGKIRGALGVAITEAMKLWIKKVEEEGE' A
#
# COMPACT_ATOMS: atom_id res chain seq x y z
N MET A 1 -3.94 -5.35 -15.38
CA MET A 1 -3.68 -5.31 -13.93
C MET A 1 -2.88 -6.56 -13.59
N GLY A 2 -1.63 -6.40 -13.14
CA GLY A 2 -0.89 -7.53 -12.56
C GLY A 2 -1.51 -7.86 -11.20
N VAL A 3 -1.71 -9.15 -10.93
CA VAL A 3 -2.16 -9.62 -9.61
C VAL A 3 -0.95 -10.15 -8.89
N ILE A 4 -0.66 -9.58 -7.72
CA ILE A 4 0.38 -10.07 -6.82
C ILE A 4 -0.34 -10.65 -5.61
N THR A 5 -0.19 -11.95 -5.41
CA THR A 5 -0.68 -12.64 -4.21
C THR A 5 0.52 -12.91 -3.32
N THR A 6 0.60 -12.19 -2.21
CA THR A 6 1.65 -12.40 -1.20
C THR A 6 1.00 -12.44 0.18
N SER A 7 1.59 -13.21 1.08
CA SER A 7 1.20 -13.21 2.49
C SER A 7 1.97 -12.09 3.19
N VAL A 8 1.23 -11.25 3.90
CA VAL A 8 1.78 -10.17 4.73
C VAL A 8 1.39 -10.47 6.16
N ASP A 9 2.22 -10.06 7.11
CA ASP A 9 1.91 -10.20 8.52
C ASP A 9 0.57 -9.53 8.89
N ASP A 10 -0.25 -10.23 9.68
CA ASP A 10 -1.60 -9.78 10.07
C ASP A 10 -1.59 -8.41 10.77
N GLU A 11 -0.56 -8.11 11.57
CA GLU A 11 -0.46 -6.83 12.26
C GLU A 11 -0.18 -5.68 11.28
N VAL A 12 0.62 -5.97 10.24
CA VAL A 12 0.93 -5.02 9.17
C VAL A 12 -0.31 -4.77 8.32
N GLU A 13 -1.05 -5.81 7.92
CA GLU A 13 -2.29 -5.66 7.14
C GLU A 13 -3.33 -4.84 7.91
N LYS A 14 -3.55 -5.15 9.19
CA LYS A 14 -4.49 -4.40 10.04
C LYS A 14 -4.15 -2.92 10.09
N LYS A 15 -2.90 -2.59 10.48
CA LYS A 15 -2.47 -1.19 10.58
C LYS A 15 -2.57 -0.49 9.24
N PHE A 16 -2.17 -1.14 8.17
CA PHE A 16 -2.28 -0.58 6.82
C PHE A 16 -3.74 -0.28 6.48
N ARG A 17 -4.64 -1.24 6.68
CA ARG A 17 -6.07 -1.10 6.40
C ARG A 17 -6.73 0.00 7.25
N GLU A 18 -6.35 0.14 8.51
CA GLU A 18 -6.82 1.23 9.38
C GLU A 18 -6.36 2.60 8.88
N LEU A 19 -5.08 2.73 8.50
CA LEU A 19 -4.53 3.97 7.96
C LEU A 19 -5.17 4.34 6.61
N VAL A 20 -5.42 3.35 5.75
CA VAL A 20 -6.11 3.55 4.48
C VAL A 20 -7.52 4.05 4.70
N GLN A 21 -8.27 3.43 5.63
CA GLN A 21 -9.60 3.90 5.99
C GLN A 21 -9.58 5.32 6.58
N LYS A 22 -8.55 5.67 7.34
CA LYS A 22 -8.38 7.02 7.90
C LYS A 22 -8.04 8.07 6.83
N LYS A 23 -7.21 7.72 5.84
CA LYS A 23 -6.74 8.63 4.78
C LYS A 23 -7.76 8.78 3.64
N TYR A 24 -8.39 7.69 3.21
CA TYR A 24 -9.30 7.68 2.06
C TYR A 24 -10.78 7.52 2.44
N GLY A 25 -11.10 7.26 3.71
CA GLY A 25 -12.48 7.02 4.14
C GLY A 25 -13.05 5.68 3.66
N LYS A 26 -14.38 5.57 3.63
CA LYS A 26 -15.13 4.37 3.16
C LYS A 26 -15.25 4.32 1.63
N ILE A 27 -14.17 4.60 0.89
CA ILE A 27 -14.21 4.55 -0.57
C ILE A 27 -13.99 3.09 -1.03
N ARG A 28 -14.90 2.62 -1.88
CA ARG A 28 -14.81 1.29 -2.50
C ARG A 28 -13.58 1.27 -3.41
N GLY A 29 -12.58 0.45 -3.08
CA GLY A 29 -11.30 0.37 -3.81
C GLY A 29 -10.13 1.15 -3.19
N ALA A 30 -10.32 1.83 -2.05
CA ALA A 30 -9.26 2.58 -1.36
C ALA A 30 -8.02 1.71 -1.04
N LEU A 31 -8.22 0.43 -0.71
CA LEU A 31 -7.12 -0.48 -0.40
C LEU A 31 -6.20 -0.72 -1.62
N GLY A 32 -6.77 -0.94 -2.80
CA GLY A 32 -5.98 -1.15 -4.02
C GLY A 32 -5.20 0.11 -4.43
N VAL A 33 -5.83 1.28 -4.28
CA VAL A 33 -5.16 2.58 -4.52
C VAL A 33 -4.00 2.77 -3.55
N ALA A 34 -4.23 2.50 -2.26
CA ALA A 34 -3.19 2.63 -1.25
C ALA A 34 -2.02 1.65 -1.44
N ILE A 35 -2.28 0.40 -1.82
CA ILE A 35 -1.23 -0.57 -2.15
C ILE A 35 -0.40 -0.05 -3.33
N THR A 36 -1.07 0.48 -4.36
CA THR A 36 -0.39 1.05 -5.53
C THR A 36 0.46 2.26 -5.16
N GLU A 37 -0.04 3.16 -4.32
CA GLU A 37 0.72 4.29 -3.78
C GLU A 37 1.92 3.82 -2.96
N ALA A 38 1.75 2.84 -2.08
CA ALA A 38 2.83 2.30 -1.25
C ALA A 38 3.95 1.70 -2.12
N MET A 39 3.59 0.95 -3.16
CA MET A 39 4.55 0.42 -4.13
C MET A 39 5.30 1.52 -4.88
N LYS A 40 4.60 2.58 -5.32
CA LYS A 40 5.24 3.74 -5.98
C LYS A 40 6.20 4.47 -5.06
N LEU A 41 5.81 4.69 -3.80
CA LEU A 41 6.68 5.31 -2.80
C LEU A 41 7.92 4.47 -2.51
N TRP A 42 7.75 3.15 -2.44
CA TRP A 42 8.87 2.23 -2.28
C TRP A 42 9.84 2.30 -3.46
N ILE A 43 9.34 2.23 -4.69
CA ILE A 43 10.16 2.35 -5.91
C ILE A 43 10.93 3.67 -5.88
N LYS A 44 10.23 4.80 -5.66
CA LYS A 44 10.85 6.12 -5.60
C LYS A 44 11.95 6.18 -4.54
N LYS A 45 11.70 5.64 -3.34
CA LYS A 45 12.68 5.60 -2.25
C LYS A 45 13.93 4.81 -2.63
N VAL A 46 13.76 3.65 -3.28
CA VAL A 46 14.86 2.79 -3.71
C VAL A 46 15.64 3.42 -4.86
N GLU A 47 14.98 4.11 -5.79
CA GLU A 47 15.64 4.87 -6.85
C GLU A 47 16.45 6.05 -6.27
N GLU A 48 15.89 6.80 -5.32
CA GLU A 48 16.56 7.91 -4.65
C GLU A 48 17.72 7.47 -3.72
N GLU A 49 17.68 6.26 -3.15
CA GLU A 49 18.77 5.69 -2.35
C GLU A 49 19.86 5.03 -3.21
N GLY A 50 19.61 4.84 -4.51
CA GLY A 50 20.53 4.24 -5.47
C GLY A 50 21.40 5.23 -6.25
N GLU A 51 21.23 6.54 -6.04
CA GLU A 51 22.01 7.62 -6.65
C GLU A 51 23.07 8.21 -5.71
#